data_AF-A0A7W0WRE5-F1
#
_entry.id   AF-A0A7W0WRE5-F1
#
_cell.length_a   1.000
_cell.length_b   1.000
_cell.length_c   1.000
_cell.angle_alpha   90.00
_cell.angle_beta   90.00
_cell.angle_gamma   90.00
#
_symmetry.space_group_name_H-M   'P 1'
#
loop_
_entity.id
_entity.type
_entity.pdbx_description
1 polymer ?
#
loop_
_entity_poly.entity_id
_entity_poly.type
_entity_poly.pdbx_seq_one_letter_code
_entity_poly.pdbx_strand_id
1 'polypeptide(L)'
;MRLVVCAVFVIACGGTPEPTKRSGTGVSPIAQQQGADDVIVAQVNGRPVWGSCVTAQSKGKAPQAALREALDECVAFELLAQAADARGLTTDPDVIEATRNALVNRVVEVGFEDKYKSADDLKEILDKHIERNKGRLSRPEVRSSTYVRLPLTKPLADAEDPPPKLVELAKKLAGERGMMTTHLRAAVDGVFGAQSPPPEVTEVGLFPKDALVPGYADRLFAIPEVGRIHPEVFRTRFGWDVILLTGVSPAKTYTREEAAAEAFPEVRTAYFNVWVDQIARALGVKIKIDPAQVAKLDEVGP
;
A
#
# COMPACT_ATOMS: atom_id res chain seq x y z
N MET A 1 2.82 -80.19 -2.87
CA MET A 1 1.38 -80.16 -2.50
C MET A 1 1.09 -78.88 -1.73
N ARG A 2 0.55 -77.86 -2.39
CA ARG A 2 0.00 -76.67 -1.73
C ARG A 2 -1.38 -76.42 -2.33
N LEU A 3 -2.40 -76.57 -1.48
CA LEU A 3 -3.81 -76.37 -1.78
C LEU A 3 -4.04 -74.87 -2.06
N VAL A 4 -4.61 -74.56 -3.22
CA VAL A 4 -5.12 -73.21 -3.54
C VAL A 4 -6.63 -73.26 -3.31
N VAL A 5 -7.10 -72.51 -2.31
CA VAL A 5 -8.52 -72.35 -1.99
C VAL A 5 -9.02 -71.09 -2.70
N CYS A 6 -9.91 -71.27 -3.68
CA CYS A 6 -10.65 -70.19 -4.33
C CYS A 6 -11.76 -69.68 -3.40
N ALA A 7 -11.67 -68.42 -2.98
CA ALA A 7 -12.76 -67.72 -2.31
C ALA A 7 -13.61 -67.00 -3.37
N VAL A 8 -14.88 -67.39 -3.49
CA VAL A 8 -15.90 -66.72 -4.30
C VAL A 8 -16.48 -65.57 -3.47
N PHE A 9 -16.25 -64.33 -3.91
CA PHE A 9 -16.91 -63.14 -3.34
C PHE A 9 -18.20 -62.85 -4.10
N VAL A 10 -19.32 -62.87 -3.38
CA VAL A 10 -20.63 -62.43 -3.84
C VAL A 10 -20.64 -60.89 -3.86
N ILE A 11 -20.77 -60.30 -5.05
CA ILE A 11 -20.92 -58.86 -5.23
C ILE A 11 -22.40 -58.51 -4.97
N ALA A 12 -22.69 -57.97 -3.80
CA ALA A 12 -23.98 -57.36 -3.50
C ALA A 12 -24.06 -55.98 -4.16
N CYS A 13 -25.07 -55.75 -4.99
CA CYS A 13 -25.40 -54.46 -5.59
C CYS A 13 -25.81 -53.46 -4.48
N GLY A 14 -24.87 -52.63 -4.05
CA GLY A 14 -25.14 -51.48 -3.17
C GLY A 14 -25.89 -50.41 -3.95
N GLY A 15 -27.16 -50.21 -3.61
CA GLY A 15 -27.96 -49.10 -4.10
C GLY A 15 -27.28 -47.77 -3.79
N THR A 16 -27.12 -46.95 -4.81
CA THR A 16 -26.62 -45.57 -4.68
C THR A 16 -27.60 -44.82 -3.78
N PRO A 17 -27.17 -44.29 -2.61
CA PRO A 17 -28.04 -43.42 -1.83
C PRO A 17 -28.39 -42.21 -2.70
N GLU A 18 -29.69 -41.98 -2.88
CA GLU A 18 -30.19 -40.76 -3.48
C GLU A 18 -29.53 -39.57 -2.76
N PRO A 19 -29.00 -38.58 -3.51
CA PRO A 19 -28.43 -37.40 -2.89
C PRO A 19 -29.52 -36.74 -2.05
N THR A 20 -29.33 -36.74 -0.74
CA THR A 20 -30.16 -35.98 0.19
C THR A 20 -30.25 -34.56 -0.35
N LYS A 21 -31.47 -34.15 -0.75
CA LYS A 21 -31.80 -32.76 -1.05
C LYS A 21 -31.25 -31.92 0.10
N ARG A 22 -30.17 -31.18 -0.17
CA ARG A 22 -29.69 -30.15 0.76
C ARG A 22 -30.83 -29.16 0.87
N SER A 23 -31.52 -29.15 2.01
CA SER A 23 -32.38 -28.04 2.39
C SER A 23 -31.48 -26.81 2.37
N GLY A 24 -31.56 -26.03 1.30
CA GLY A 24 -30.79 -24.80 1.17
C GLY A 24 -31.11 -23.93 2.37
N THR A 25 -30.07 -23.43 3.03
CA THR A 25 -30.15 -22.35 4.01
C THR A 25 -30.59 -21.08 3.29
N GLY A 26 -31.88 -21.01 2.94
CA GLY A 26 -32.49 -19.80 2.42
C GLY A 26 -32.38 -18.69 3.46
N VAL A 27 -32.14 -17.47 3.00
CA VAL A 27 -32.16 -16.29 3.85
C VAL A 27 -33.61 -16.07 4.28
N SER A 28 -33.88 -16.17 5.58
CA SER A 28 -35.24 -15.89 6.07
C SER A 28 -35.54 -14.41 5.87
N PRO A 29 -36.57 -14.04 5.09
CA PRO A 29 -36.97 -12.65 4.91
C PRO A 29 -37.76 -12.12 6.12
N ILE A 30 -37.91 -12.93 7.17
CA ILE A 30 -38.66 -12.57 8.38
C ILE A 30 -37.77 -11.68 9.26
N ALA A 31 -38.28 -10.48 9.56
CA ALA A 31 -37.65 -9.55 10.49
C ALA A 31 -37.34 -10.23 11.83
N GLN A 32 -36.08 -10.13 12.26
CA GLN A 32 -35.61 -10.69 13.53
C GLN A 32 -35.83 -9.69 14.66
N GLN A 33 -36.16 -10.22 15.83
CA GLN A 33 -36.27 -9.45 17.07
C GLN A 33 -34.87 -8.92 17.47
N GLN A 34 -34.72 -7.62 17.78
CA GLN A 34 -33.42 -7.02 18.15
C GLN A 34 -33.03 -7.18 19.63
N GLY A 35 -33.86 -7.83 20.44
CA GLY A 35 -33.60 -8.09 21.86
C GLY A 35 -34.85 -8.62 22.56
N ALA A 36 -34.71 -9.16 23.78
CA ALA A 36 -35.84 -9.77 24.50
C ALA A 36 -37.02 -8.80 24.75
N ASP A 37 -36.72 -7.50 24.84
CA ASP A 37 -37.70 -6.44 25.12
C ASP A 37 -38.26 -5.75 23.85
N ASP A 38 -37.92 -6.23 22.65
CA ASP A 38 -38.42 -5.66 21.41
C ASP A 38 -39.89 -6.03 21.21
N VAL A 39 -40.76 -5.03 21.29
CA VAL A 39 -42.22 -5.19 21.32
C VAL A 39 -42.78 -5.40 19.91
N ILE A 40 -43.81 -6.24 19.79
CA ILE A 40 -44.58 -6.37 18.54
C ILE A 40 -45.55 -5.19 18.46
N VAL A 41 -45.41 -4.36 17.42
CA VAL A 41 -46.23 -3.15 17.23
C VAL A 41 -47.31 -3.33 16.17
N ALA A 42 -47.14 -4.30 15.27
CA ALA A 42 -48.16 -4.73 14.30
C ALA A 42 -47.92 -6.18 13.86
N GLN A 43 -48.87 -6.75 13.12
CA GLN A 43 -48.72 -8.04 12.45
C GLN A 43 -49.24 -7.97 11.02
N VAL A 44 -48.54 -8.63 10.09
CA VAL A 44 -48.91 -8.72 8.67
C VAL A 44 -49.01 -10.21 8.32
N ASN A 45 -50.23 -10.71 8.08
CA ASN A 45 -50.48 -12.14 7.80
C ASN A 45 -49.84 -13.08 8.85
N GLY A 46 -49.84 -12.67 10.11
CA GLY A 46 -49.26 -13.44 11.23
C GLY A 46 -47.75 -13.27 11.43
N ARG A 47 -47.04 -12.53 10.57
CA ARG A 47 -45.62 -12.16 10.79
C ARG A 47 -45.54 -10.88 11.62
N PRO A 48 -44.67 -10.83 12.66
CA PRO A 48 -44.57 -9.67 13.54
C PRO A 48 -43.84 -8.51 12.86
N VAL A 49 -44.33 -7.29 13.11
CA VAL A 49 -43.56 -6.06 12.88
C VAL A 49 -43.05 -5.58 14.25
N TRP A 50 -41.73 -5.55 14.40
CA TRP A 50 -41.05 -5.24 15.65
C TRP A 50 -40.89 -3.72 15.87
N GLY A 51 -40.94 -3.29 17.13
CA GLY A 51 -40.76 -1.90 17.55
C GLY A 51 -39.37 -1.34 17.21
N SER A 52 -38.36 -2.20 17.14
CA SER A 52 -37.03 -1.87 16.63
C SER A 52 -37.04 -1.37 15.19
N CYS A 53 -37.90 -1.90 14.31
CA CYS A 53 -38.07 -1.37 12.95
C CYS A 53 -38.56 0.07 12.97
N VAL A 54 -39.61 0.36 13.75
CA VAL A 54 -40.18 1.71 13.87
C VAL A 54 -39.17 2.68 14.48
N THR A 55 -38.42 2.23 15.48
CA THR A 55 -37.37 3.04 16.12
C THR A 55 -36.25 3.38 15.12
N ALA A 56 -35.82 2.41 14.30
CA ALA A 56 -34.83 2.61 13.27
C ALA A 56 -35.30 3.59 12.18
N GLN A 57 -36.53 3.43 11.67
CA GLN A 57 -37.08 4.31 10.63
C GLN A 57 -37.36 5.72 11.14
N SER A 58 -37.84 5.86 12.37
CA SER A 58 -38.11 7.18 12.98
C SER A 58 -36.85 7.93 13.46
N LYS A 59 -35.66 7.34 13.31
CA LYS A 59 -34.38 7.88 13.83
C LYS A 59 -34.43 8.23 15.32
N GLY A 60 -35.26 7.53 16.09
CA GLY A 60 -35.28 7.55 17.55
C GLY A 60 -35.90 8.75 18.27
N LYS A 61 -36.43 9.80 17.58
CA LYS A 61 -37.00 11.01 18.24
C LYS A 61 -38.07 11.73 17.43
N ALA A 62 -39.10 11.03 16.98
CA ALA A 62 -40.13 11.63 16.12
C ALA A 62 -41.46 11.90 16.87
N PRO A 63 -42.21 12.97 16.52
CA PRO A 63 -43.59 13.17 16.98
C PRO A 63 -44.47 11.95 16.69
N GLN A 64 -45.60 11.81 17.37
CA GLN A 64 -46.51 10.67 17.19
C GLN A 64 -46.92 10.43 15.72
N ALA A 65 -47.09 11.49 14.94
CA ALA A 65 -47.37 11.40 13.50
C ALA A 65 -46.25 10.69 12.72
N ALA A 66 -44.99 10.97 13.02
CA ALA A 66 -43.84 10.35 12.37
C ALA A 66 -43.58 8.91 12.84
N LEU A 67 -43.98 8.57 14.08
CA LEU A 67 -44.01 7.16 14.51
C LEU A 67 -45.04 6.35 13.72
N ARG A 68 -46.18 6.96 13.39
CA ARG A 68 -47.20 6.30 12.57
C ARG A 68 -46.71 6.06 11.14
N GLU A 69 -46.09 7.05 10.53
CA GLU A 69 -45.46 6.93 9.20
C GLU A 69 -44.38 5.84 9.18
N ALA A 70 -43.46 5.85 10.16
CA ALA A 70 -42.45 4.80 10.31
C ALA A 70 -43.03 3.40 10.48
N LEU A 71 -44.16 3.27 11.21
CA LEU A 71 -44.88 2.00 11.32
C LEU A 71 -45.49 1.57 9.98
N ASP A 72 -46.12 2.48 9.25
CA ASP A 72 -46.72 2.18 7.94
C ASP A 72 -45.63 1.74 6.93
N GLU A 73 -44.45 2.37 6.96
CA GLU A 73 -43.28 1.92 6.20
C GLU A 73 -42.82 0.52 6.60
N CYS A 74 -42.69 0.22 7.89
CA CYS A 74 -42.32 -1.13 8.37
C CYS A 74 -43.35 -2.19 7.94
N VAL A 75 -44.65 -1.87 7.96
CA VAL A 75 -45.71 -2.75 7.45
C VAL A 75 -45.56 -2.96 5.94
N ALA A 76 -45.29 -1.90 5.18
CA ALA A 76 -45.07 -2.00 3.74
C ALA A 76 -43.83 -2.86 3.40
N PHE A 77 -42.73 -2.71 4.14
CA PHE A 77 -41.54 -3.55 4.00
C PHE A 77 -41.85 -5.03 4.26
N GLU A 78 -42.61 -5.34 5.31
CA GLU A 78 -43.01 -6.72 5.62
C GLU A 78 -43.90 -7.32 4.52
N LEU A 79 -44.85 -6.56 3.96
CA LEU A 79 -45.66 -6.98 2.81
C LEU A 79 -44.78 -7.30 1.58
N LEU A 80 -43.80 -6.44 1.29
CA LEU A 80 -42.86 -6.65 0.19
C LEU A 80 -41.96 -7.89 0.44
N ALA A 81 -41.52 -8.10 1.67
CA ALA A 81 -40.74 -9.28 2.06
C ALA A 81 -41.55 -10.58 1.86
N GLN A 82 -42.83 -10.59 2.23
CA GLN A 82 -43.74 -11.71 1.96
C GLN A 82 -43.96 -11.94 0.46
N ALA A 83 -44.11 -10.86 -0.31
CA ALA A 83 -44.24 -10.97 -1.77
C ALA A 83 -42.97 -11.52 -2.44
N ALA A 84 -41.78 -11.14 -1.95
CA ALA A 84 -40.50 -11.67 -2.42
C ALA A 84 -40.37 -13.18 -2.12
N ASP A 85 -40.76 -13.59 -0.92
CA ASP A 85 -40.80 -15.00 -0.50
C ASP A 85 -41.74 -15.84 -1.36
N ALA A 86 -42.97 -15.34 -1.59
CA ALA A 86 -43.95 -15.99 -2.46
C ALA A 86 -43.48 -16.14 -3.93
N ARG A 87 -42.54 -15.28 -4.37
CA ARG A 87 -41.91 -15.33 -5.69
C ARG A 87 -40.65 -16.20 -5.73
N GLY A 88 -40.24 -16.79 -4.61
CA GLY A 88 -39.04 -17.63 -4.53
C GLY A 88 -37.72 -16.86 -4.58
N LEU A 89 -37.74 -15.53 -4.40
CA LEU A 89 -36.54 -14.69 -4.49
C LEU A 89 -35.52 -15.00 -3.37
N THR A 90 -35.94 -15.63 -2.29
CA THR A 90 -35.06 -16.11 -1.20
C THR A 90 -34.11 -17.23 -1.64
N THR A 91 -34.37 -17.84 -2.80
CA THR A 91 -33.52 -18.87 -3.42
C THR A 91 -32.85 -18.39 -4.71
N ASP A 92 -33.07 -17.13 -5.10
CA ASP A 92 -32.45 -16.53 -6.28
C ASP A 92 -30.92 -16.40 -6.06
N PRO A 93 -30.08 -16.85 -7.01
CA PRO A 93 -28.63 -16.77 -6.87
C PRO A 93 -28.10 -15.36 -6.59
N ASP A 94 -28.69 -14.32 -7.22
CA ASP A 94 -28.24 -12.95 -7.05
C ASP A 94 -28.56 -12.45 -5.63
N VAL A 95 -29.71 -12.86 -5.07
CA VAL A 95 -30.11 -12.54 -3.69
C VAL A 95 -29.23 -13.26 -2.67
N ILE A 96 -28.88 -14.52 -2.94
CA ILE A 96 -27.97 -15.30 -2.09
C ILE A 96 -26.59 -14.63 -2.04
N GLU A 97 -26.04 -14.27 -3.20
CA GLU A 97 -24.72 -13.62 -3.28
C GLU A 97 -24.76 -12.20 -2.66
N ALA A 98 -25.81 -11.42 -2.88
CA ALA A 98 -25.99 -10.12 -2.22
C ALA A 98 -26.03 -10.26 -0.70
N THR A 99 -26.75 -11.26 -0.18
CA THR A 99 -26.80 -11.51 1.26
C THR A 99 -25.44 -11.95 1.80
N ARG A 100 -24.74 -12.84 1.09
CA ARG A 100 -23.38 -13.25 1.45
C ARG A 100 -22.43 -12.06 1.53
N ASN A 101 -22.47 -11.17 0.55
CA ASN A 101 -21.65 -9.96 0.54
C ASN A 101 -21.99 -9.03 1.72
N ALA A 102 -23.26 -8.83 2.03
CA ALA A 102 -23.68 -8.05 3.19
C ALA A 102 -23.15 -8.63 4.51
N LEU A 103 -23.18 -9.96 4.68
CA LEU A 103 -22.63 -10.64 5.85
C LEU A 103 -21.11 -10.47 5.94
N VAL A 104 -20.38 -10.65 4.83
CA VAL A 104 -18.93 -10.45 4.77
C VAL A 104 -18.57 -9.01 5.14
N ASN A 105 -19.25 -8.04 4.54
CA ASN A 105 -19.03 -6.62 4.84
C ASN A 105 -19.27 -6.33 6.32
N ARG A 106 -20.35 -6.88 6.91
CA ARG A 106 -20.61 -6.70 8.34
C ARG A 106 -19.51 -7.30 9.20
N VAL A 107 -18.97 -8.47 8.84
CA VAL A 107 -17.83 -9.09 9.54
C VAL A 107 -16.57 -8.22 9.46
N VAL A 108 -16.30 -7.63 8.29
CA VAL A 108 -15.16 -6.71 8.09
C VAL A 108 -15.34 -5.43 8.93
N GLU A 109 -16.53 -4.82 8.87
CA GLU A 109 -16.85 -3.61 9.61
C GLU A 109 -16.62 -3.80 11.11
N VAL A 110 -17.30 -4.77 11.75
CA VAL A 110 -17.23 -4.97 13.20
C VAL A 110 -15.93 -5.64 13.65
N GLY A 111 -15.36 -6.49 12.80
CA GLY A 111 -14.23 -7.34 13.12
C GLY A 111 -12.90 -6.64 12.93
N PHE A 112 -12.82 -5.69 12.00
CA PHE A 112 -11.59 -5.03 11.59
C PHE A 112 -11.74 -3.50 11.56
N GLU A 113 -12.67 -2.96 10.79
CA GLU A 113 -12.72 -1.51 10.58
C GLU A 113 -13.04 -0.74 11.87
N ASP A 114 -13.92 -1.30 12.70
CA ASP A 114 -14.30 -0.70 13.96
C ASP A 114 -13.19 -0.74 15.02
N LYS A 115 -12.26 -1.70 14.89
CA LYS A 115 -11.17 -1.91 15.84
C LYS A 115 -9.88 -1.20 15.44
N TYR A 116 -9.66 -1.01 14.15
CA TYR A 116 -8.41 -0.48 13.59
C TYR A 116 -8.70 0.78 12.78
N LYS A 117 -9.08 1.86 13.46
CA LYS A 117 -9.47 3.15 12.87
C LYS A 117 -8.29 4.10 12.73
N SER A 118 -7.27 3.93 13.57
CA SER A 118 -6.18 4.88 13.76
C SER A 118 -4.83 4.19 13.91
N ALA A 119 -3.76 4.97 13.78
CA ALA A 119 -2.39 4.49 13.97
C ALA A 119 -2.15 3.91 15.39
N ASP A 120 -2.84 4.42 16.41
CA ASP A 120 -2.70 3.93 17.77
C ASP A 120 -3.28 2.52 17.94
N ASP A 121 -4.30 2.14 17.14
CA ASP A 121 -4.88 0.79 17.18
C ASP A 121 -3.90 -0.29 16.66
N LEU A 122 -2.89 0.11 15.88
CA LEU A 122 -1.83 -0.76 15.35
C LEU A 122 -0.43 -0.35 15.82
N LYS A 123 -0.34 0.32 16.99
CA LYS A 123 0.89 0.96 17.48
C LYS A 123 2.13 0.09 17.38
N GLU A 124 2.08 -1.13 17.90
CA GLU A 124 3.25 -2.04 17.95
C GLU A 124 3.72 -2.50 16.57
N ILE A 125 2.77 -2.71 15.66
CA ILE A 125 3.05 -3.16 14.29
C ILE A 125 3.64 -2.00 13.50
N LEU A 126 3.08 -0.80 13.68
CA LEU A 126 3.59 0.43 13.09
C LEU A 126 4.99 0.76 13.59
N ASP A 127 5.26 0.69 14.89
CA ASP A 127 6.60 0.98 15.44
C ASP A 127 7.66 0.04 14.81
N LYS A 128 7.34 -1.25 14.67
CA LYS A 128 8.20 -2.22 13.97
C LYS A 128 8.35 -1.93 12.48
N HIS A 129 7.31 -1.43 11.82
CA HIS A 129 7.38 -1.05 10.41
C HIS A 129 8.25 0.21 10.24
N ILE A 130 8.06 1.22 11.09
CA ILE A 130 8.83 2.47 11.09
C ILE A 130 10.31 2.19 11.31
N GLU A 131 10.66 1.39 12.33
CA GLU A 131 12.06 1.10 12.61
C GLU A 131 12.74 0.34 11.47
N ARG A 132 12.05 -0.66 10.88
CA ARG A 132 12.55 -1.38 9.69
C ARG A 132 12.72 -0.47 8.47
N ASN A 133 11.94 0.60 8.37
CA ASN A 133 11.97 1.56 7.27
C ASN A 133 12.65 2.89 7.63
N LYS A 134 13.40 2.94 8.73
CA LYS A 134 13.96 4.19 9.26
C LYS A 134 14.83 4.93 8.26
N GLY A 135 15.59 4.24 7.40
CA GLY A 135 16.40 4.88 6.36
C GLY A 135 15.59 5.47 5.20
N ARG A 136 14.36 4.97 4.96
CA ARG A 136 13.43 5.56 3.99
C ARG A 136 12.69 6.75 4.57
N LEU A 137 12.28 6.63 5.84
CA LEU A 137 11.52 7.65 6.55
C LEU A 137 12.43 8.79 6.97
N SER A 138 13.50 8.52 7.69
CA SER A 138 14.52 9.50 8.06
C SER A 138 15.72 9.39 7.12
N ARG A 139 15.86 10.35 6.21
CA ARG A 139 16.98 10.42 5.26
C ARG A 139 17.77 11.71 5.46
N PRO A 140 19.11 11.64 5.45
CA PRO A 140 19.94 12.84 5.39
C PRO A 140 19.72 13.55 4.05
N GLU A 141 20.23 14.77 3.97
CA GLU A 141 20.33 15.46 2.70
C GLU A 141 21.27 14.69 1.77
N VAL A 142 20.84 14.47 0.54
CA VAL A 142 21.63 13.84 -0.52
C VAL A 142 21.74 14.77 -1.71
N ARG A 143 22.93 14.82 -2.32
CA ARG A 143 23.23 15.69 -3.47
C ARG A 143 23.83 14.89 -4.61
N SER A 144 23.51 15.30 -5.83
CA SER A 144 24.09 14.78 -7.07
C SER A 144 24.88 15.89 -7.73
N SER A 145 25.88 15.52 -8.52
CA SER A 145 26.74 16.50 -9.15
C SER A 145 27.36 16.02 -10.44
N THR A 146 27.89 16.94 -11.22
CA THR A 146 28.87 16.64 -12.27
C THR A 146 30.17 17.31 -11.89
N TYR A 147 31.29 16.60 -11.99
CA TYR A 147 32.61 17.21 -11.80
C TYR A 147 33.42 17.19 -13.09
N VAL A 148 34.33 18.16 -13.19
CA VAL A 148 35.41 18.22 -14.17
C VAL A 148 36.71 18.02 -13.40
N ARG A 149 37.50 17.00 -13.76
CA ARG A 149 38.74 16.64 -13.07
C ARG A 149 39.94 16.67 -14.00
N LEU A 150 41.01 17.28 -13.51
CA LEU A 150 42.36 17.07 -14.03
C LEU A 150 43.13 16.18 -13.04
N PRO A 151 43.64 15.01 -13.46
CA PRO A 151 44.36 14.12 -12.57
C PRO A 151 45.65 14.78 -12.05
N LEU A 152 46.06 14.41 -10.84
CA LEU A 152 47.30 14.92 -10.26
C LEU A 152 48.52 14.47 -11.08
N THR A 153 49.48 15.38 -11.24
CA THR A 153 50.80 15.04 -11.81
C THR A 153 51.82 14.66 -10.74
N LYS A 154 51.54 15.01 -9.47
CA LYS A 154 52.38 14.78 -8.29
C LYS A 154 51.55 14.25 -7.11
N PRO A 155 52.17 13.60 -6.11
CA PRO A 155 51.49 13.20 -4.88
C PRO A 155 50.77 14.34 -4.16
N LEU A 156 49.72 14.00 -3.40
CA LEU A 156 48.90 14.97 -2.66
C LEU A 156 49.69 15.76 -1.58
N ALA A 157 50.77 15.19 -1.07
CA ALA A 157 51.61 15.81 -0.03
C ALA A 157 52.41 17.02 -0.54
N ASP A 158 52.62 17.12 -1.86
CA ASP A 158 53.36 18.22 -2.46
C ASP A 158 52.42 19.40 -2.69
N ALA A 159 52.83 20.62 -2.31
CA ALA A 159 52.11 21.83 -2.68
C ALA A 159 52.12 21.97 -4.21
N GLU A 160 50.93 22.07 -4.80
CA GLU A 160 50.72 22.28 -6.23
C GLU A 160 49.71 23.41 -6.37
N ASP A 161 49.93 24.32 -7.32
CA ASP A 161 48.95 25.35 -7.65
C ASP A 161 47.83 24.75 -8.51
N PRO A 162 46.60 25.29 -8.45
CA PRO A 162 45.51 24.81 -9.30
C PRO A 162 45.85 25.05 -10.78
N PRO A 163 45.54 24.08 -11.68
CA PRO A 163 45.83 24.23 -13.10
C PRO A 163 45.17 25.49 -13.70
N PRO A 164 45.90 26.35 -14.43
CA PRO A 164 45.39 27.64 -14.91
C PRO A 164 44.10 27.54 -15.73
N LYS A 165 43.98 26.50 -16.57
CA LYS A 165 42.76 26.25 -17.36
C LYS A 165 41.56 25.88 -16.51
N LEU A 166 41.77 25.15 -15.43
CA LEU A 166 40.67 24.79 -14.52
C LEU A 166 40.22 26.00 -13.70
N VAL A 167 41.17 26.88 -13.33
CA VAL A 167 40.87 28.19 -12.73
C VAL A 167 40.11 29.09 -13.72
N GLU A 168 40.50 29.11 -14.99
CA GLU A 168 39.78 29.83 -16.06
C GLU A 168 38.35 29.30 -16.22
N LEU A 169 38.17 27.98 -16.26
CA LEU A 169 36.85 27.35 -16.31
C LEU A 169 35.99 27.76 -15.11
N ALA A 170 36.54 27.67 -13.88
CA ALA A 170 35.83 28.07 -12.68
C ALA A 170 35.44 29.56 -12.71
N LYS A 171 36.35 30.44 -13.16
CA LYS A 171 36.06 31.88 -13.32
C LYS A 171 34.97 32.15 -14.35
N LYS A 172 35.00 31.44 -15.49
CA LYS A 172 34.00 31.57 -16.56
C LYS A 172 32.61 31.15 -16.10
N LEU A 173 32.54 30.11 -15.27
CA LEU A 173 31.29 29.58 -14.72
C LEU A 173 30.89 30.26 -13.40
N ALA A 174 31.74 31.13 -12.85
CA ALA A 174 31.47 31.82 -11.60
C ALA A 174 30.28 32.77 -11.78
N GLY A 175 29.26 32.61 -10.94
CA GLY A 175 28.07 33.45 -11.00
C GLY A 175 26.94 32.90 -11.87
N GLU A 176 27.24 31.98 -12.79
CA GLU A 176 26.23 31.31 -13.62
C GLU A 176 25.22 30.53 -12.75
N ARG A 177 23.99 30.41 -13.26
CA ARG A 177 22.85 29.76 -12.60
C ARG A 177 22.08 28.88 -13.58
N GLY A 178 21.32 27.92 -13.06
CA GLY A 178 20.52 27.02 -13.89
C GLY A 178 21.35 26.14 -14.83
N MET A 179 22.65 25.98 -14.55
CA MET A 179 23.53 25.14 -15.36
C MET A 179 23.12 23.68 -15.26
N MET A 180 23.38 22.96 -16.35
CA MET A 180 23.15 21.53 -16.50
C MET A 180 24.47 20.90 -16.94
N THR A 181 24.57 19.59 -16.90
CA THR A 181 25.78 18.87 -17.33
C THR A 181 26.21 19.22 -18.76
N THR A 182 25.25 19.46 -19.66
CA THR A 182 25.51 19.91 -21.04
C THR A 182 26.19 21.29 -21.11
N HIS A 183 25.76 22.24 -20.28
CA HIS A 183 26.38 23.56 -20.17
C HIS A 183 27.83 23.47 -19.67
N LEU A 184 28.07 22.60 -18.67
CA LEU A 184 29.41 22.35 -18.14
C LEU A 184 30.32 21.73 -19.20
N ARG A 185 29.85 20.71 -19.94
CA ARG A 185 30.60 20.08 -21.04
C ARG A 185 30.96 21.09 -22.12
N ALA A 186 30.01 21.91 -22.57
CA ALA A 186 30.29 22.95 -23.56
C ALA A 186 31.32 23.98 -23.08
N ALA A 187 31.29 24.34 -21.79
CA ALA A 187 32.28 25.23 -21.20
C ALA A 187 33.68 24.57 -21.12
N VAL A 188 33.73 23.27 -20.79
CA VAL A 188 34.96 22.48 -20.83
C VAL A 188 35.55 22.46 -22.24
N ASP A 189 34.75 22.15 -23.26
CA ASP A 189 35.19 22.13 -24.65
C ASP A 189 35.74 23.49 -25.09
N GLY A 190 35.11 24.59 -24.66
CA GLY A 190 35.55 25.95 -24.97
C GLY A 190 36.87 26.36 -24.30
N VAL A 191 37.23 25.79 -23.14
CA VAL A 191 38.46 26.14 -22.40
C VAL A 191 39.59 25.16 -22.69
N PHE A 192 39.28 23.87 -22.81
CA PHE A 192 40.26 22.81 -23.00
C PHE A 192 40.52 22.50 -24.47
N GLY A 193 39.53 22.68 -25.35
CA GLY A 193 39.64 22.35 -26.77
C GLY A 193 40.05 20.88 -26.99
N ALA A 194 40.86 20.62 -28.02
CA ALA A 194 41.39 19.28 -28.33
C ALA A 194 42.61 18.87 -27.49
N GLN A 195 42.73 19.34 -26.25
CA GLN A 195 43.88 19.02 -25.38
C GLN A 195 43.94 17.52 -25.04
N SER A 196 45.15 16.97 -24.98
CA SER A 196 45.42 15.58 -24.58
C SER A 196 46.31 15.50 -23.32
N PRO A 197 45.93 14.73 -22.28
CA PRO A 197 44.62 14.10 -22.12
C PRO A 197 43.53 15.16 -21.83
N PRO A 198 42.27 14.91 -22.25
CA PRO A 198 41.17 15.78 -21.89
C PRO A 198 40.86 15.68 -20.39
N PRO A 199 40.25 16.71 -19.78
CA PRO A 199 39.73 16.58 -18.42
C PRO A 199 38.64 15.52 -18.37
N GLU A 200 38.57 14.80 -17.25
CA GLU A 200 37.49 13.85 -16.98
C GLU A 200 36.22 14.62 -16.62
N VAL A 201 35.09 14.29 -17.24
CA VAL A 201 33.77 14.86 -16.90
C VAL A 201 32.84 13.73 -16.49
N THR A 202 32.51 13.66 -15.22
CA THR A 202 31.80 12.52 -14.63
C THR A 202 30.58 12.97 -13.84
N GLU A 203 29.47 12.29 -14.06
CA GLU A 203 28.22 12.45 -13.32
C GLU A 203 28.20 11.53 -12.11
N VAL A 204 27.83 12.10 -10.97
CA VAL A 204 27.74 11.45 -9.67
C VAL A 204 26.29 11.53 -9.22
N GLY A 205 25.69 10.37 -8.93
CA GLY A 205 24.31 10.25 -8.45
C GLY A 205 24.08 10.91 -7.09
N LEU A 206 22.89 10.71 -6.52
CA LEU A 206 22.55 11.24 -5.20
C LEU A 206 23.30 10.47 -4.11
N PHE A 207 24.17 11.16 -3.38
CA PHE A 207 24.87 10.61 -2.21
C PHE A 207 24.72 11.51 -0.99
N PRO A 208 24.63 10.92 0.23
CA PRO A 208 24.77 11.68 1.47
C PRO A 208 26.21 12.13 1.65
N LYS A 209 26.43 13.12 2.51
CA LYS A 209 27.74 13.74 2.73
C LYS A 209 28.80 12.74 3.19
N ASP A 210 28.44 11.79 4.04
CA ASP A 210 29.31 10.78 4.64
C ASP A 210 29.72 9.64 3.69
N ALA A 211 28.98 9.43 2.59
CA ALA A 211 29.32 8.47 1.54
C ALA A 211 30.34 9.01 0.52
N LEU A 212 30.69 10.30 0.61
CA LEU A 212 31.60 10.98 -0.31
C LEU A 212 32.97 11.23 0.34
N VAL A 213 34.01 11.43 -0.48
CA VAL A 213 35.34 11.82 0.02
C VAL A 213 35.24 13.21 0.68
N PRO A 214 35.75 13.43 1.92
CA PRO A 214 35.47 14.64 2.70
C PRO A 214 35.67 15.97 1.95
N GLY A 215 36.83 16.15 1.30
CA GLY A 215 37.13 17.38 0.56
C GLY A 215 36.23 17.62 -0.66
N TYR A 216 35.66 16.56 -1.24
CA TYR A 216 34.65 16.67 -2.29
C TYR A 216 33.27 16.96 -1.70
N ALA A 217 32.91 16.25 -0.63
CA ALA A 217 31.64 16.37 0.07
C ALA A 217 31.43 17.80 0.62
N ASP A 218 32.44 18.37 1.29
CA ASP A 218 32.37 19.72 1.84
C ASP A 218 32.09 20.77 0.76
N ARG A 219 32.71 20.61 -0.41
CA ARG A 219 32.57 21.55 -1.54
C ARG A 219 31.23 21.38 -2.24
N LEU A 220 30.78 20.14 -2.46
CA LEU A 220 29.45 19.87 -3.00
C LEU A 220 28.34 20.42 -2.10
N PHE A 221 28.43 20.18 -0.79
CA PHE A 221 27.42 20.60 0.17
C PHE A 221 27.46 22.09 0.50
N ALA A 222 28.53 22.81 0.13
CA ALA A 222 28.62 24.26 0.22
C ALA A 222 27.95 25.01 -0.95
N ILE A 223 27.59 24.32 -2.05
CA ILE A 223 26.91 24.97 -3.19
C ILE A 223 25.46 25.30 -2.80
N PRO A 224 25.00 26.55 -2.90
CA PRO A 224 23.71 26.96 -2.33
C PRO A 224 22.49 26.50 -3.13
N GLU A 225 22.61 26.31 -4.45
CA GLU A 225 21.47 26.00 -5.32
C GLU A 225 21.88 25.13 -6.52
N VAL A 226 20.94 24.32 -7.00
CA VAL A 226 21.12 23.46 -8.18
C VAL A 226 21.43 24.32 -9.41
N GLY A 227 22.35 23.84 -10.24
CA GLY A 227 22.80 24.54 -11.44
C GLY A 227 23.88 25.58 -11.18
N ARG A 228 24.59 25.49 -10.04
CA ARG A 228 25.79 26.28 -9.75
C ARG A 228 27.00 25.42 -9.48
N ILE A 229 28.16 26.02 -9.69
CA ILE A 229 29.44 25.42 -9.29
C ILE A 229 29.90 25.90 -7.93
N HIS A 230 30.81 25.14 -7.31
CA HIS A 230 31.63 25.66 -6.21
C HIS A 230 32.56 26.76 -6.77
N PRO A 231 32.69 27.93 -6.12
CA PRO A 231 33.42 29.09 -6.68
C PRO A 231 34.94 28.87 -6.79
N GLU A 232 35.49 27.98 -5.96
CA GLU A 232 36.92 27.67 -5.95
C GLU A 232 37.17 26.31 -6.61
N VAL A 233 38.26 26.24 -7.37
CA VAL A 233 38.89 24.97 -7.75
C VAL A 233 39.50 24.36 -6.49
N PHE A 234 39.29 23.07 -6.27
CA PHE A 234 39.78 22.39 -5.08
C PHE A 234 40.48 21.07 -5.44
N ARG A 235 41.34 20.63 -4.53
CA ARG A 235 42.13 19.41 -4.71
C ARG A 235 41.54 18.26 -3.92
N THR A 236 41.47 17.10 -4.55
CA THR A 236 41.21 15.80 -3.90
C THR A 236 42.40 14.88 -4.12
N ARG A 237 42.37 13.68 -3.53
CA ARG A 237 43.41 12.66 -3.78
C ARG A 237 43.49 12.20 -5.24
N PHE A 238 42.50 12.54 -6.06
CA PHE A 238 42.38 12.09 -7.45
C PHE A 238 42.79 13.16 -8.46
N GLY A 239 42.77 14.44 -8.08
CA GLY A 239 42.96 15.52 -9.03
C GLY A 239 42.53 16.88 -8.50
N TRP A 240 42.52 17.83 -9.41
CA TRP A 240 41.89 19.14 -9.25
C TRP A 240 40.49 19.11 -9.86
N ASP A 241 39.52 19.60 -9.10
CA ASP A 241 38.11 19.46 -9.41
C ASP A 241 37.40 20.83 -9.52
N VAL A 242 36.49 20.93 -10.49
CA VAL A 242 35.37 21.89 -10.51
C VAL A 242 34.08 21.08 -10.44
N ILE A 243 33.18 21.43 -9.53
CA ILE A 243 31.97 20.65 -9.28
C ILE A 243 30.72 21.50 -9.48
N LEU A 244 29.76 20.96 -10.25
CA LEU A 244 28.42 21.48 -10.50
C LEU A 244 27.41 20.69 -9.66
N LEU A 245 26.59 21.37 -8.86
CA LEU A 245 25.46 20.76 -8.17
C LEU A 245 24.32 20.51 -9.17
N THR A 246 23.95 19.25 -9.42
CA THR A 246 22.92 18.89 -10.41
C THR A 246 21.60 18.48 -9.79
N GLY A 247 21.56 18.20 -8.48
CA GLY A 247 20.32 17.87 -7.80
C GLY A 247 20.48 17.80 -6.28
N VAL A 248 19.40 18.12 -5.57
CA VAL A 248 19.30 18.08 -4.10
C VAL A 248 18.04 17.33 -3.72
N SER A 249 18.17 16.37 -2.82
CA SER A 249 17.04 15.86 -2.05
C SER A 249 17.27 16.24 -0.59
N PRO A 250 16.45 17.16 -0.03
CA PRO A 250 16.68 17.69 1.31
C PRO A 250 16.59 16.61 2.36
N ALA A 251 17.27 16.85 3.49
CA ALA A 251 17.09 16.03 4.67
C ALA A 251 15.61 16.01 5.05
N LYS A 252 15.10 14.81 5.31
CA LYS A 252 13.74 14.65 5.80
C LYS A 252 13.83 13.76 7.04
N THR A 253 13.50 14.34 8.18
CA THR A 253 13.37 13.63 9.44
C THR A 253 11.89 13.60 9.76
N TYR A 254 11.32 12.42 9.94
CA TYR A 254 9.95 12.29 10.39
C TYR A 254 9.92 12.22 11.92
N THR A 255 8.95 12.88 12.52
CA THR A 255 8.51 12.50 13.87
C THR A 255 7.89 11.11 13.82
N ARG A 256 7.78 10.46 14.98
CA ARG A 256 7.11 9.16 15.06
C ARG A 256 5.66 9.28 14.58
N GLU A 257 5.00 10.37 14.94
CA GLU A 257 3.60 10.65 14.60
C GLU A 257 3.42 10.82 13.08
N GLU A 258 4.30 11.58 12.42
CA GLU A 258 4.27 11.75 10.97
C GLU A 258 4.55 10.43 10.24
N ALA A 259 5.55 9.67 10.70
CA ALA A 259 5.88 8.36 10.13
C ALA A 259 4.74 7.36 10.29
N ALA A 260 4.07 7.38 11.46
CA ALA A 260 2.91 6.53 11.71
C ALA A 260 1.72 6.91 10.84
N ALA A 261 1.44 8.21 10.68
CA ALA A 261 0.36 8.69 9.81
C ALA A 261 0.58 8.31 8.34
N GLU A 262 1.83 8.42 7.84
CA GLU A 262 2.16 8.03 6.47
C GLU A 262 2.09 6.50 6.28
N ALA A 263 2.59 5.72 7.24
CA ALA A 263 2.64 4.26 7.12
C ALA A 263 1.31 3.56 7.43
N PHE A 264 0.39 4.21 8.15
CA PHE A 264 -0.83 3.56 8.65
C PHE A 264 -1.70 2.93 7.55
N PRO A 265 -2.01 3.58 6.41
CA PRO A 265 -2.84 2.96 5.37
C PRO A 265 -2.23 1.66 4.84
N GLU A 266 -0.93 1.65 4.53
CA GLU A 266 -0.22 0.47 4.04
C GLU A 266 -0.20 -0.64 5.10
N VAL A 267 0.17 -0.30 6.33
CA VAL A 267 0.25 -1.26 7.43
C VAL A 267 -1.13 -1.83 7.78
N ARG A 268 -2.18 -1.01 7.75
CA ARG A 268 -3.58 -1.44 7.96
C ARG A 268 -4.00 -2.44 6.89
N THR A 269 -3.72 -2.16 5.61
CA THR A 269 -4.02 -3.10 4.52
C THR A 269 -3.24 -4.42 4.66
N ALA A 270 -1.95 -4.36 4.98
CA ALA A 270 -1.16 -5.56 5.23
C ALA A 270 -1.70 -6.36 6.43
N TYR A 271 -2.10 -5.66 7.49
CA TYR A 271 -2.65 -6.28 8.69
C TYR A 271 -4.04 -6.88 8.48
N PHE A 272 -4.85 -6.34 7.56
CA PHE A 272 -6.11 -6.96 7.14
C PHE A 272 -5.91 -8.39 6.64
N ASN A 273 -4.88 -8.63 5.83
CA ASN A 273 -4.57 -9.99 5.35
C ASN A 273 -4.16 -10.92 6.50
N VAL A 274 -3.39 -10.42 7.47
CA VAL A 274 -3.05 -11.19 8.68
C VAL A 274 -4.30 -11.55 9.47
N TRP A 275 -5.25 -10.63 9.58
CA TRP A 275 -6.53 -10.84 10.25
C TRP A 275 -7.39 -11.89 9.52
N VAL A 276 -7.48 -11.84 8.19
CA VAL A 276 -8.16 -12.86 7.38
C VAL A 276 -7.52 -14.25 7.59
N ASP A 277 -6.19 -14.33 7.61
CA ASP A 277 -5.48 -15.59 7.89
C ASP A 277 -5.76 -16.12 9.31
N GLN A 278 -5.91 -15.23 10.29
CA GLN A 278 -6.29 -15.61 11.65
C GLN A 278 -7.70 -16.22 11.67
N ILE A 279 -8.65 -15.66 10.93
CA ILE A 279 -10.00 -16.23 10.78
C ILE A 279 -9.93 -17.61 10.13
N ALA A 280 -9.18 -17.76 9.04
CA ALA A 280 -9.03 -19.04 8.35
C ALA A 280 -8.46 -20.13 9.27
N ARG A 281 -7.44 -19.78 10.06
CA ARG A 281 -6.84 -20.68 11.07
C ARG A 281 -7.84 -21.04 12.18
N ALA A 282 -8.58 -20.06 12.71
CA ALA A 282 -9.56 -20.29 13.76
C ALA A 282 -10.70 -21.21 13.30
N LEU A 283 -11.12 -21.11 12.04
CA LEU A 283 -12.12 -21.98 11.43
C LEU A 283 -11.57 -23.35 11.00
N GLY A 284 -10.26 -23.59 11.13
CA GLY A 284 -9.62 -24.83 10.69
C GLY A 284 -9.74 -25.10 9.19
N VAL A 285 -9.92 -24.04 8.39
CA VAL A 285 -10.16 -24.17 6.94
C VAL A 285 -8.89 -24.61 6.23
N LYS A 286 -9.01 -25.67 5.43
CA LYS A 286 -7.96 -26.09 4.50
C LYS A 286 -8.28 -25.53 3.12
N ILE A 287 -7.54 -24.50 2.71
CA ILE A 287 -7.69 -23.90 1.39
C ILE A 287 -6.90 -24.77 0.39
N LYS A 288 -7.60 -25.29 -0.62
CA LYS A 288 -6.98 -25.95 -1.78
C LYS A 288 -7.18 -25.05 -2.98
N ILE A 289 -6.07 -24.55 -3.52
CA ILE A 289 -6.05 -23.77 -4.76
C ILE A 289 -5.57 -24.71 -5.85
N ASP A 290 -6.31 -24.79 -6.96
CA ASP A 290 -5.87 -25.47 -8.18
C ASP A 290 -5.29 -24.42 -9.14
N PRO A 291 -3.95 -24.29 -9.25
CA PRO A 291 -3.33 -23.26 -10.08
C PRO A 291 -3.72 -23.38 -11.56
N ALA A 292 -3.99 -24.60 -12.05
CA ALA A 292 -4.36 -24.82 -13.43
C ALA A 292 -5.76 -24.28 -13.75
N GLN A 293 -6.67 -24.24 -12.78
CA GLN A 293 -7.98 -23.62 -12.96
C GLN A 293 -7.90 -22.10 -12.84
N VAL A 294 -7.06 -21.58 -11.94
CA VAL A 294 -6.84 -20.13 -11.82
C VAL A 294 -6.26 -19.56 -13.11
N ALA A 295 -5.25 -20.22 -13.70
CA ALA A 295 -4.62 -19.75 -14.94
C ALA A 295 -5.60 -19.66 -16.13
N LYS A 296 -6.63 -20.51 -16.17
CA LYS A 296 -7.67 -20.44 -17.22
C LYS A 296 -8.54 -19.19 -17.15
N LEU A 297 -8.62 -18.53 -15.99
CA LEU A 297 -9.39 -17.29 -15.86
C LEU A 297 -8.66 -16.11 -16.52
N ASP A 298 -7.34 -16.12 -16.53
CA ASP A 298 -6.52 -15.09 -17.20
C ASP A 298 -6.65 -15.15 -18.73
N GLU A 299 -6.94 -16.32 -19.28
CA GLU A 299 -7.12 -16.54 -20.72
C GLU A 299 -8.46 -16.04 -21.25
N VAL A 300 -9.47 -15.86 -20.39
CA VAL A 300 -10.81 -15.45 -20.82
C VAL A 300 -10.89 -13.95 -21.11
N GLY A 301 -9.95 -13.14 -20.59
CA GLY A 301 -9.96 -11.69 -20.75
C GLY A 301 -11.21 -11.02 -20.14
N PRO A 302 -11.18 -9.70 -19.92
CA PRO A 302 -12.37 -8.95 -19.53
C PRO A 302 -13.41 -8.83 -20.67
#